data_AF-A0A7U3GPH1-F1
#
_entry.id   AF-A0A7U3GPH1-F1
#
_cell.length_a   1.000
_cell.length_b   1.000
_cell.length_c   1.000
_cell.angle_alpha   90.00
_cell.angle_beta   90.00
_cell.angle_gamma   90.00
#
_symmetry.space_group_name_H-M   'P 1'
#
loop_
_entity.id
_entity.type
_entity.pdbx_description
1 polymer ?
#
loop_
_entity_poly.entity_id
_entity_poly.type
_entity_poly.pdbx_seq_one_letter_code
_entity_poly.pdbx_strand_id
1 'polypeptide(L)'
;MNVKNSYITDKRIIVLVIVFLALALLDVHYGLHFGIEFIGGTQIPVTLEQSVNATEMSSIISTIQQRVSTFGLKQVTVEGVGSDEVYVTLPSVSSTEINKTASIIDSQGHFLGIVNGIQAINGSSILPGSIGIVPPTTINNTVGWQVSFFITQTAATSFAKAVFGQANKPLYMFLDRPSGTIILLNSSMLGNASAGVSASEAEAAMKNALAYNKQPIPLIVVYNNNASISAAESYINVSKRSYTQIFASDNLPSSLISYAKSLNYTVKLESKANMTPSFTEVSVGNFSLNTWPLIGLLSSPELNPSITNGSVGDSYEISGAAPTTLAYAQKLNYATNTSKTIASILTGGALPVQVIVGTPTSIPPTLGKSSLDISIIALITAIVLVSIFIVIRYRRVFLVGPILITTLLELFIIISVIGLVGTIDLSAFAGMIAVVGTGVDAQIIITDEILSRKNTSESSKSILGNAFYIVWADALLLIIAMLPLFFSTSLVEVIGFSESTIIGALMGVLVTRPAYGAIVSRHYAN
;
A
#
# COMPACT_ATOMS: atom_id res chain seq x y z
N MET A 1 28.78 -27.58 -49.09
CA MET A 1 28.51 -27.92 -47.67
C MET A 1 29.07 -26.82 -46.77
N ASN A 2 28.28 -25.81 -46.38
CA ASN A 2 28.60 -24.96 -45.21
C ASN A 2 27.40 -24.10 -44.72
N VAL A 3 26.16 -24.56 -44.92
CA VAL A 3 24.94 -23.77 -44.59
C VAL A 3 24.60 -23.83 -43.09
N LYS A 4 25.04 -24.88 -42.37
CA LYS A 4 24.68 -25.10 -40.96
C LYS A 4 25.33 -24.13 -39.96
N ASN A 5 26.56 -23.66 -40.21
CA ASN A 5 27.25 -22.71 -39.30
C ASN A 5 26.86 -21.24 -39.52
N SER A 6 26.06 -20.92 -40.54
CA SER A 6 25.70 -19.53 -40.83
C SER A 6 24.69 -18.98 -39.83
N TYR A 7 23.61 -19.72 -39.51
CA TYR A 7 22.54 -19.22 -38.61
C TYR A 7 23.04 -18.84 -37.21
N ILE A 8 23.99 -19.60 -36.66
CA ILE A 8 24.54 -19.42 -35.31
C ILE A 8 25.44 -18.17 -35.22
N THR A 9 25.87 -17.60 -36.35
CA THR A 9 26.74 -16.41 -36.38
C THR A 9 25.99 -15.10 -36.66
N ASP A 10 24.67 -15.12 -36.87
CA ASP A 10 23.89 -13.87 -37.02
C ASP A 10 23.69 -13.20 -35.67
N LYS A 11 24.14 -11.94 -35.55
CA LYS A 11 24.00 -11.15 -34.32
C LYS A 11 22.55 -11.06 -33.84
N ARG A 12 21.56 -11.00 -34.74
CA ARG A 12 20.14 -10.87 -34.38
C ARG A 12 19.59 -12.15 -33.75
N ILE A 13 19.96 -13.31 -34.30
CA ILE A 13 19.57 -14.62 -33.76
C ILE A 13 20.29 -14.86 -32.42
N ILE A 14 21.57 -14.49 -32.32
CA ILE A 14 22.32 -14.56 -31.06
C ILE A 14 21.66 -13.70 -29.99
N VAL A 15 21.25 -12.47 -30.30
CA VAL A 15 20.54 -11.59 -29.36
C VAL A 15 19.24 -12.25 -28.86
N LEU A 16 18.41 -12.80 -29.77
CA LEU A 16 17.19 -13.51 -29.37
C LEU A 16 17.49 -14.67 -28.40
N VAL A 17 18.51 -15.49 -28.70
CA VAL A 17 18.88 -16.63 -27.84
C VAL A 17 19.42 -16.16 -26.49
N ILE A 18 20.23 -15.10 -26.45
CA ILE A 18 20.75 -14.54 -25.20
C ILE A 18 19.61 -13.99 -24.35
N VAL A 19 18.69 -13.23 -24.95
CA VAL A 19 17.51 -12.67 -24.26
C VAL A 19 16.65 -13.81 -23.70
N PHE A 20 16.36 -14.83 -24.51
CA PHE A 20 15.61 -16.00 -24.07
C PHE A 20 16.27 -16.71 -22.88
N LEU A 21 17.58 -16.99 -22.96
CA LEU A 21 18.31 -17.67 -21.89
C LEU A 21 18.43 -16.81 -20.63
N ALA A 22 18.62 -15.50 -20.77
CA ALA A 22 18.67 -14.58 -19.65
C ALA A 22 17.32 -14.53 -18.91
N LEU A 23 16.23 -14.39 -19.66
CA LEU A 23 14.87 -14.38 -19.09
C LEU A 23 14.52 -15.72 -18.45
N ALA A 24 14.83 -16.85 -19.10
CA ALA A 24 14.61 -18.16 -18.50
C ALA A 24 15.38 -18.37 -17.18
N LEU A 25 16.61 -17.84 -17.08
CA LEU A 25 17.38 -17.89 -15.83
C LEU A 25 16.76 -17.01 -14.75
N LEU A 26 16.29 -15.82 -15.12
CA LEU A 26 15.59 -14.91 -14.21
C LEU A 26 14.28 -15.52 -13.71
N ASP A 27 13.49 -16.14 -14.58
CA ASP A 27 12.23 -16.79 -14.21
C ASP A 27 12.45 -17.94 -13.22
N VAL A 28 13.54 -18.70 -13.36
CA VAL A 28 13.89 -19.76 -12.40
C VAL A 28 14.28 -19.18 -11.03
N HIS A 29 14.91 -18.00 -11.01
CA HIS A 29 15.39 -17.38 -9.77
C HIS A 29 14.29 -16.58 -9.04
N TYR A 30 13.46 -15.84 -9.78
CA TYR A 30 12.47 -14.92 -9.23
C TYR A 30 11.04 -15.49 -9.27
N GLY A 31 10.76 -16.46 -10.14
CA GLY A 31 9.42 -16.95 -10.38
C GLY A 31 8.55 -15.98 -11.20
N LEU A 32 7.35 -16.44 -11.56
CA LEU A 32 6.32 -15.61 -12.20
C LEU A 32 5.31 -15.17 -11.13
N HIS A 33 5.00 -13.89 -11.09
CA HIS A 33 4.00 -13.32 -10.21
C HIS A 33 2.66 -13.23 -10.93
N PHE A 34 1.61 -13.82 -10.35
CA PHE A 34 0.25 -13.80 -10.92
C PHE A 34 -0.66 -12.87 -10.12
N GLY A 35 -1.61 -12.25 -10.81
CA GLY A 35 -2.65 -11.41 -10.21
C GLY A 35 -3.60 -12.18 -9.30
N ILE A 36 -4.37 -11.44 -8.51
CA ILE A 36 -5.34 -12.00 -7.55
C ILE A 36 -6.47 -12.76 -8.25
N GLU A 37 -6.72 -12.46 -9.52
CA GLU A 37 -7.68 -13.14 -10.40
C GLU A 37 -7.28 -14.58 -10.70
N PHE A 38 -6.02 -14.95 -10.45
CA PHE A 38 -5.49 -16.30 -10.66
C PHE A 38 -5.16 -17.03 -9.36
N ILE A 39 -4.63 -16.31 -8.38
CA ILE A 39 -4.26 -16.88 -7.08
C ILE A 39 -5.48 -16.98 -6.15
N GLY A 40 -6.42 -16.04 -6.29
CA GLY A 40 -7.42 -15.72 -5.27
C GLY A 40 -6.81 -14.99 -4.08
N GLY A 41 -7.65 -14.29 -3.31
CA GLY A 41 -7.20 -13.46 -2.21
C GLY A 41 -8.15 -12.33 -1.88
N THR A 42 -7.65 -11.33 -1.16
CA THR A 42 -8.32 -10.06 -0.92
C THR A 42 -7.44 -8.91 -1.38
N GLN A 43 -7.97 -8.03 -2.22
CA GLN A 43 -7.33 -6.78 -2.59
C GLN A 43 -7.95 -5.63 -1.77
N ILE A 44 -7.10 -4.80 -1.19
CA ILE A 44 -7.52 -3.60 -0.46
C ILE A 44 -7.01 -2.39 -1.25
N PRO A 45 -7.89 -1.63 -1.93
CA PRO A 45 -7.50 -0.38 -2.57
C PRO A 45 -7.24 0.69 -1.51
N VAL A 46 -6.18 1.46 -1.70
CA VAL A 46 -5.77 2.56 -0.81
C VAL A 46 -5.55 3.80 -1.67
N THR A 47 -6.39 4.81 -1.47
CA THR A 47 -6.30 6.09 -2.19
C THR A 47 -5.51 7.09 -1.36
N LEU A 48 -4.58 7.82 -1.98
CA LEU A 48 -3.82 8.89 -1.35
C LEU A 48 -4.59 10.20 -1.45
N GLU A 49 -4.63 11.00 -0.37
CA GLU A 49 -5.33 12.29 -0.37
C GLU A 49 -4.73 13.31 -1.36
N GLN A 50 -3.46 13.13 -1.74
CA GLN A 50 -2.80 13.94 -2.76
C GLN A 50 -1.85 13.06 -3.59
N SER A 51 -1.68 13.42 -4.86
CA SER A 51 -0.73 12.73 -5.74
C SER A 51 0.71 12.90 -5.25
N VAL A 52 1.50 11.83 -5.39
CA VAL A 52 2.89 11.74 -4.95
C VAL A 52 3.84 11.44 -6.10
N ASN A 53 5.12 11.75 -5.92
CA ASN A 53 6.16 11.36 -6.88
C ASN A 53 6.61 9.89 -6.68
N ALA A 54 7.43 9.36 -7.60
CA ALA A 54 7.88 7.97 -7.57
C ALA A 54 8.67 7.60 -6.29
N THR A 55 9.43 8.54 -5.73
CA THR A 55 10.20 8.32 -4.49
C THR A 55 9.29 8.22 -3.29
N GLU A 56 8.31 9.13 -3.19
CA GLU A 56 7.28 9.11 -2.16
C GLU A 56 6.41 7.86 -2.26
N MET A 57 6.00 7.47 -3.47
CA MET A 57 5.26 6.22 -3.72
C MET A 57 6.06 5.00 -3.25
N SER A 58 7.35 4.93 -3.58
CA SER A 58 8.25 3.86 -3.10
C SER A 58 8.36 3.84 -1.57
N SER A 59 8.36 5.01 -0.93
CA SER A 59 8.34 5.12 0.53
C SER A 59 7.01 4.64 1.12
N ILE A 60 5.87 4.93 0.48
CA ILE A 60 4.55 4.46 0.91
C ILE A 60 4.46 2.94 0.80
N ILE A 61 4.84 2.39 -0.36
CA ILE A 61 4.86 0.95 -0.62
C ILE A 61 5.73 0.24 0.43
N SER A 62 6.96 0.70 0.63
CA SER A 62 7.87 0.10 1.62
C SER A 62 7.35 0.22 3.05
N THR A 63 6.71 1.34 3.41
CA THR A 63 6.08 1.54 4.72
C THR A 63 4.95 0.55 4.94
N ILE A 64 3.99 0.45 4.01
CA ILE A 64 2.84 -0.46 4.11
C ILE A 64 3.33 -1.92 4.13
N GLN A 65 4.27 -2.27 3.26
CA GLN A 65 4.87 -3.60 3.21
C GLN A 65 5.54 -3.97 4.55
N GLN A 66 6.28 -3.04 5.15
CA GLN A 66 6.96 -3.25 6.43
C GLN A 66 5.95 -3.42 7.58
N ARG A 67 4.88 -2.62 7.60
CA ARG A 67 3.81 -2.77 8.60
C ARG A 67 3.17 -4.15 8.51
N VAL A 68 2.69 -4.50 7.32
CA VAL A 68 1.94 -5.73 7.10
C VAL A 68 2.79 -6.98 7.38
N SER A 69 4.07 -6.96 6.98
CA SER A 69 5.02 -8.03 7.31
C SER A 69 5.31 -8.13 8.81
N THR A 70 5.51 -7.01 9.51
CA THR A 70 5.73 -6.96 10.96
C THR A 70 4.51 -7.49 11.74
N PHE A 71 3.31 -7.24 11.25
CA PHE A 71 2.09 -7.79 11.83
C PHE A 71 2.03 -9.33 11.78
N GLY A 72 2.81 -9.94 10.86
CA GLY A 72 2.95 -11.38 10.68
C GLY A 72 2.16 -11.93 9.49
N LEU A 73 1.68 -11.06 8.60
CA LEU A 73 1.02 -11.50 7.36
C LEU A 73 2.10 -11.86 6.33
N LYS A 74 2.01 -13.10 5.84
CA LYS A 74 2.94 -13.63 4.83
C LYS A 74 2.36 -13.41 3.44
N GLN A 75 3.26 -13.24 2.45
CA GLN A 75 2.91 -13.15 1.03
C GLN A 75 1.96 -11.99 0.69
N VAL A 76 2.11 -10.87 1.40
CA VAL A 76 1.40 -9.64 1.05
C VAL A 76 2.19 -8.91 -0.03
N THR A 77 1.50 -8.52 -1.08
CA THR A 77 2.05 -7.70 -2.16
C THR A 77 1.45 -6.31 -2.08
N VAL A 78 2.29 -5.28 -2.19
CA VAL A 78 1.88 -3.88 -2.18
C VAL A 78 2.38 -3.25 -3.47
N GLU A 79 1.47 -2.74 -4.29
CA GLU A 79 1.77 -2.19 -5.61
C GLU A 79 1.20 -0.79 -5.72
N GLY A 80 2.02 0.18 -6.14
CA GLY A 80 1.57 1.53 -6.44
C GLY A 80 1.04 1.59 -7.87
N VAL A 81 -0.12 2.22 -8.06
CA VAL A 81 -0.73 2.44 -9.37
C VAL A 81 -0.89 3.94 -9.57
N GLY A 82 -0.30 4.46 -10.65
CA GLY A 82 -0.29 5.89 -10.93
C GLY A 82 0.46 6.69 -9.85
N SER A 83 -0.09 7.84 -9.48
CA SER A 83 0.51 8.76 -8.50
C SER A 83 -0.31 8.89 -7.21
N ASP A 84 -1.45 8.22 -7.10
CA ASP A 84 -2.43 8.43 -6.02
C ASP A 84 -3.12 7.14 -5.54
N GLU A 85 -2.78 5.96 -6.07
CA GLU A 85 -3.35 4.69 -5.62
C GLU A 85 -2.28 3.68 -5.21
N VAL A 86 -2.60 2.86 -4.22
CA VAL A 86 -1.82 1.70 -3.79
C VAL A 86 -2.77 0.52 -3.58
N TYR A 87 -2.46 -0.63 -4.17
CA TYR A 87 -3.19 -1.87 -3.98
C TYR A 87 -2.43 -2.77 -3.02
N VAL A 88 -3.10 -3.20 -1.96
CA VAL A 88 -2.56 -4.18 -1.00
C VAL A 88 -3.27 -5.51 -1.22
N THR A 89 -2.54 -6.49 -1.73
CA THR A 89 -3.04 -7.82 -2.05
C THR A 89 -2.64 -8.80 -0.96
N LEU A 90 -3.64 -9.46 -0.39
CA LEU A 90 -3.52 -10.46 0.66
C LEU A 90 -3.93 -11.82 0.08
N PRO A 91 -3.22 -12.92 0.38
CA PRO A 91 -3.72 -14.27 0.11
C PRO A 91 -5.03 -14.50 0.89
N SER A 92 -5.79 -15.56 0.60
CA SER A 92 -7.08 -15.83 1.28
C SER A 92 -6.95 -15.85 2.80
N VAL A 93 -7.30 -14.73 3.41
CA VAL A 93 -7.25 -14.47 4.85
C VAL A 93 -8.67 -14.36 5.40
N SER A 94 -8.81 -14.55 6.72
CA SER A 94 -10.10 -14.39 7.38
C SER A 94 -10.57 -12.92 7.34
N SER A 95 -11.89 -12.69 7.40
CA SER A 95 -12.46 -11.33 7.48
C SER A 95 -11.90 -10.50 8.65
N THR A 96 -11.49 -11.17 9.72
CA THR A 96 -10.85 -10.55 10.88
C THR A 96 -9.45 -10.03 10.55
N GLU A 97 -8.66 -10.77 9.77
CA GLU A 97 -7.34 -10.34 9.32
C GLU A 97 -7.41 -9.22 8.30
N ILE A 98 -8.42 -9.24 7.42
CA ILE A 98 -8.67 -8.13 6.46
C ILE A 98 -8.91 -6.82 7.22
N ASN A 99 -9.85 -6.82 8.17
CA ASN A 99 -10.16 -5.62 8.97
C ASN A 99 -8.95 -5.13 9.78
N LYS A 100 -8.13 -6.05 10.31
CA LYS A 100 -6.89 -5.70 11.02
C LYS A 100 -5.87 -5.08 10.08
N THR A 101 -5.69 -5.65 8.88
CA THR A 101 -4.78 -5.11 7.87
C THR A 101 -5.22 -3.70 7.48
N ALA A 102 -6.51 -3.51 7.18
CA ALA A 102 -7.10 -2.22 6.88
C ALA A 102 -6.79 -1.19 8.00
N SER A 103 -6.97 -1.56 9.28
CA SER A 103 -6.66 -0.65 10.40
C SER A 103 -5.19 -0.27 10.52
N ILE A 104 -4.26 -1.14 10.09
CA ILE A 104 -2.82 -0.88 10.11
C ILE A 104 -2.42 0.04 8.95
N ILE A 105 -3.08 -0.13 7.80
CA ILE A 105 -2.86 0.70 6.61
C ILE A 105 -3.42 2.10 6.84
N ASP A 106 -4.62 2.21 7.41
CA ASP A 106 -5.34 3.48 7.66
C ASP A 106 -4.56 4.44 8.59
N SER A 107 -3.78 3.89 9.52
CA SER A 107 -2.98 4.68 10.45
C SER A 107 -1.93 5.53 9.71
N GLN A 108 -1.79 6.81 10.10
CA GLN A 108 -0.70 7.65 9.60
C GLN A 108 0.66 7.20 10.15
N GLY A 109 0.71 6.69 11.37
CA GLY A 109 1.95 6.25 12.02
C GLY A 109 2.76 7.38 12.65
N HIS A 110 2.16 8.55 12.85
CA HIS A 110 2.82 9.69 13.49
C HIS A 110 2.85 9.51 15.01
N PHE A 111 3.94 8.94 15.51
CA PHE A 111 4.19 8.77 16.94
C PHE A 111 4.75 10.06 17.58
N LEU A 112 4.19 10.44 18.72
CA LEU A 112 4.56 11.65 19.46
C LEU A 112 4.45 11.46 20.97
N GLY A 113 5.53 11.74 21.71
CA GLY A 113 5.52 11.79 23.17
C GLY A 113 5.66 13.22 23.68
N ILE A 114 4.73 13.65 24.52
CA ILE A 114 4.63 15.00 25.08
C ILE A 114 4.71 14.95 26.60
N VAL A 115 5.48 15.87 27.17
CA VAL A 115 5.51 16.13 28.61
C VAL A 115 5.30 17.63 28.83
N ASN A 116 4.31 17.99 29.66
CA ASN A 116 4.00 19.39 29.99
C ASN A 116 3.91 20.32 28.76
N GLY A 117 3.24 19.87 27.70
CA GLY A 117 3.07 20.63 26.46
C GLY A 117 4.30 20.73 25.55
N ILE A 118 5.42 20.08 25.89
CA ILE A 118 6.66 20.03 25.11
C ILE A 118 6.84 18.63 24.51
N GLN A 119 7.21 18.57 23.23
CA GLN A 119 7.59 17.30 22.59
C GLN A 119 8.90 16.78 23.19
N ALA A 120 8.85 15.59 23.78
CA ALA A 120 10.02 14.91 24.35
C ALA A 120 10.59 13.84 23.39
N ILE A 121 9.73 13.17 22.64
CA ILE A 121 10.10 12.06 21.74
C ILE A 121 9.13 12.00 20.56
N ASN A 122 9.56 11.46 19.42
CA ASN A 122 8.72 11.24 18.24
C ASN A 122 9.14 9.98 17.46
N GLY A 123 8.40 9.61 16.43
CA GLY A 123 8.68 8.40 15.63
C GLY A 123 10.08 8.35 15.00
N SER A 124 10.63 9.48 14.54
CA SER A 124 11.97 9.53 13.94
C SER A 124 13.12 9.36 14.95
N SER A 125 12.80 9.40 16.26
CA SER A 125 13.74 9.11 17.33
C SER A 125 14.02 7.61 17.48
N ILE A 126 13.08 6.75 17.06
CA ILE A 126 13.12 5.31 17.24
C ILE A 126 14.23 4.70 16.38
N LEU A 127 15.04 3.83 16.97
CA LEU A 127 16.09 3.10 16.27
C LEU A 127 15.43 2.02 15.37
N PRO A 128 15.68 2.00 14.05
CA PRO A 128 15.12 0.98 13.16
C PRO A 128 15.45 -0.44 13.62
N GLY A 129 14.46 -1.33 13.58
CA GLY A 129 14.62 -2.73 14.01
C GLY A 129 14.68 -2.94 15.53
N SER A 130 14.56 -1.89 16.33
CA SER A 130 14.62 -1.99 17.80
C SER A 130 13.26 -2.24 18.48
N ILE A 131 12.17 -2.18 17.72
CA ILE A 131 10.81 -2.35 18.23
C ILE A 131 10.58 -3.83 18.53
N GLY A 132 10.23 -4.11 19.78
CA GLY A 132 9.98 -5.44 20.32
C GLY A 132 8.57 -5.55 20.90
N ILE A 133 7.93 -6.69 20.68
CA ILE A 133 6.66 -7.02 21.31
C ILE A 133 6.95 -7.81 22.59
N VAL A 134 6.45 -7.34 23.72
CA VAL A 134 6.56 -8.05 25.00
C VAL A 134 5.32 -8.94 25.17
N PRO A 135 5.48 -10.24 25.51
CA PRO A 135 4.35 -11.13 25.75
C PRO A 135 3.40 -10.58 26.82
N PRO A 136 2.06 -10.73 26.65
CA PRO A 136 1.10 -10.23 27.62
C PRO A 136 1.34 -10.81 29.02
N THR A 137 1.31 -9.94 30.03
CA THR A 137 1.44 -10.33 31.44
C THR A 137 0.09 -10.26 32.14
N THR A 138 -0.13 -11.10 33.14
CA THR A 138 -1.39 -11.11 33.91
C THR A 138 -1.11 -10.84 35.38
N ILE A 139 -1.75 -9.81 35.93
CA ILE A 139 -1.68 -9.44 37.35
C ILE A 139 -3.10 -9.19 37.83
N ASN A 140 -3.57 -9.87 38.88
CA ASN A 140 -4.91 -9.68 39.48
C ASN A 140 -6.06 -9.67 38.45
N ASN A 141 -6.06 -10.61 37.49
CA ASN A 141 -7.04 -10.71 36.39
C ASN A 141 -7.06 -9.53 35.37
N THR A 142 -6.06 -8.65 35.46
CA THR A 142 -5.75 -7.64 34.46
C THR A 142 -4.67 -8.18 33.53
N VAL A 143 -4.90 -8.13 32.22
CA VAL A 143 -3.93 -8.55 31.21
C VAL A 143 -3.32 -7.30 30.60
N GLY A 144 -2.01 -7.13 30.74
CA GLY A 144 -1.25 -6.04 30.16
C GLY A 144 -0.73 -6.37 28.75
N TRP A 145 -0.52 -5.34 27.94
CA TRP A 145 0.22 -5.40 26.68
C TRP A 145 1.35 -4.37 26.72
N GLN A 146 2.42 -4.64 26.00
CA GLN A 146 3.59 -3.76 25.97
C GLN A 146 4.34 -3.88 24.64
N VAL A 147 4.84 -2.72 24.18
CA VAL A 147 5.76 -2.58 23.06
C VAL A 147 6.98 -1.82 23.56
N SER A 148 8.15 -2.43 23.46
CA SER A 148 9.42 -1.80 23.80
C SER A 148 10.12 -1.32 22.54
N PHE A 149 10.91 -0.25 22.64
CA PHE A 149 11.77 0.19 21.56
C PHE A 149 12.98 0.94 22.12
N PHE A 150 14.02 1.05 21.29
CA PHE A 150 15.17 1.87 21.60
C PHE A 150 15.15 3.14 20.76
N ILE A 151 15.80 4.20 21.25
CA ILE A 151 15.98 5.44 20.50
C ILE A 151 17.45 5.72 20.22
N THR A 152 17.71 6.58 19.24
CA THR A 152 19.07 7.02 18.94
C THR A 152 19.67 7.85 20.09
N GLN A 153 21.00 7.84 20.22
CA GLN A 153 21.71 8.60 21.27
C GLN A 153 21.40 10.11 21.21
N THR A 154 21.28 10.67 20.00
CA THR A 154 20.91 12.07 19.78
C THR A 154 19.51 12.38 20.29
N ALA A 155 18.56 11.47 20.02
CA ALA A 155 17.20 11.59 20.52
C ALA A 155 17.16 11.44 22.05
N ALA A 156 17.92 10.52 22.62
CA ALA A 156 17.99 10.29 24.06
C ALA A 156 18.51 11.52 24.82
N THR A 157 19.51 12.22 24.27
CA THR A 157 19.99 13.50 24.81
C THR A 157 18.92 14.60 24.72
N SER A 158 18.16 14.64 23.63
CA SER A 158 17.08 15.61 23.44
C SER A 158 15.91 15.34 24.39
N PHE A 159 15.57 14.07 24.58
CA PHE A 159 14.59 13.61 25.56
C PHE A 159 14.99 14.02 26.97
N ALA A 160 16.23 13.71 27.40
CA ALA A 160 16.73 14.05 28.73
C ALA A 160 16.64 15.56 29.04
N LYS A 161 16.89 16.42 28.04
CA LYS A 161 16.69 17.87 28.15
C LYS A 161 15.22 18.25 28.26
N ALA A 162 14.35 17.63 27.47
CA ALA A 162 12.92 17.89 27.49
C ALA A 162 12.29 17.51 28.84
N VAL A 163 12.70 16.40 29.46
CA VAL A 163 12.16 15.91 30.74
C VAL A 163 12.90 16.46 31.96
N PHE A 164 13.92 17.30 31.79
CA PHE A 164 14.72 17.83 32.90
C PHE A 164 13.83 18.58 33.91
N GLY A 165 13.89 18.16 35.18
CA GLY A 165 13.07 18.74 36.25
C GLY A 165 11.57 18.38 36.20
N GLN A 166 11.15 17.46 35.32
CA GLN A 166 9.74 17.06 35.16
C GLN A 166 9.41 15.77 35.91
N ALA A 167 9.99 15.57 37.10
CA ALA A 167 9.75 14.38 37.91
C ALA A 167 8.26 14.21 38.25
N ASN A 168 7.77 12.96 38.22
CA ASN A 168 6.37 12.60 38.53
C ASN A 168 5.35 13.30 37.61
N LYS A 169 5.76 13.71 36.41
CA LYS A 169 4.84 14.20 35.37
C LYS A 169 4.56 13.07 34.38
N PRO A 170 3.33 12.99 33.84
CA PRO A 170 3.00 12.01 32.81
C PRO A 170 3.70 12.36 31.49
N LEU A 171 4.28 11.34 30.86
CA LEU A 171 4.71 11.37 29.46
C LEU A 171 3.57 10.83 28.59
N TYR A 172 2.80 11.72 27.96
CA TYR A 172 1.70 11.33 27.10
C TYR A 172 2.23 10.83 25.75
N MET A 173 2.01 9.55 25.44
CA MET A 173 2.44 8.93 24.20
C MET A 173 1.27 8.72 23.26
N PHE A 174 1.30 9.45 22.15
CA PHE A 174 0.26 9.45 21.14
C PHE A 174 0.71 8.74 19.87
N LEU A 175 -0.25 8.12 19.20
CA LEU A 175 -0.15 7.66 17.83
C LEU A 175 -1.26 8.35 17.03
N ASP A 176 -0.90 9.08 15.99
CA ASP A 176 -1.84 9.80 15.12
C ASP A 176 -2.71 10.83 15.88
N ARG A 177 -2.06 11.60 16.77
CA ARG A 177 -2.72 12.70 17.50
C ARG A 177 -3.37 13.67 16.49
N PRO A 178 -4.69 13.95 16.60
CA PRO A 178 -5.37 14.85 15.67
C PRO A 178 -4.84 16.28 15.78
N SER A 179 -4.88 17.00 14.67
CA SER A 179 -4.51 18.42 14.58
C SER A 179 -5.67 19.23 14.02
N GLY A 180 -5.70 20.55 14.29
CA GLY A 180 -6.77 21.43 13.78
C GLY A 180 -8.19 21.01 14.21
N THR A 181 -8.31 20.27 15.31
CA THR A 181 -9.57 19.69 15.80
C THR A 181 -9.99 20.27 17.15
N ILE A 182 -11.30 20.50 17.33
CA ILE A 182 -11.93 20.81 18.62
C ILE A 182 -12.71 19.58 19.10
N ILE A 183 -12.67 19.28 20.40
CA ILE A 183 -13.50 18.23 21.02
C ILE A 183 -14.68 18.88 21.73
N LEU A 184 -15.89 18.51 21.34
CA LEU A 184 -17.13 18.85 22.04
C LEU A 184 -17.62 17.62 22.82
N LEU A 185 -17.52 17.69 24.13
CA LEU A 185 -17.88 16.59 25.04
C LEU A 185 -19.12 16.97 25.86
N ASN A 186 -20.16 16.14 25.83
CA ASN A 186 -21.29 16.33 26.74
C ASN A 186 -20.85 16.03 28.18
N SER A 187 -21.27 16.88 29.12
CA SER A 187 -20.88 16.76 30.53
C SER A 187 -21.28 15.44 31.19
N SER A 188 -22.32 14.76 30.69
CA SER A 188 -22.71 13.42 31.16
C SER A 188 -21.63 12.35 30.94
N MET A 189 -20.64 12.62 30.09
CA MET A 189 -19.52 11.71 29.84
C MET A 189 -18.38 11.89 30.87
N LEU A 190 -18.37 12.97 31.65
CA LEU A 190 -17.31 13.32 32.61
C LEU A 190 -17.26 12.46 33.89
N GLY A 191 -18.09 11.42 34.03
CA GLY A 191 -18.12 10.54 35.20
C GLY A 191 -18.12 9.04 34.89
N ASN A 192 -18.02 8.66 33.62
CA ASN A 192 -18.15 7.25 33.19
C ASN A 192 -16.80 6.52 33.02
N ALA A 193 -15.68 7.20 33.24
CA ALA A 193 -14.36 6.70 32.86
C ALA A 193 -13.62 5.88 33.93
N SER A 194 -13.97 6.03 35.21
CA SER A 194 -13.42 5.20 36.30
C SER A 194 -14.20 5.48 37.59
N ALA A 195 -14.51 4.43 38.34
CA ALA A 195 -15.21 4.54 39.62
C ALA A 195 -14.34 5.31 40.64
N GLY A 196 -14.55 6.62 40.76
CA GLY A 196 -13.88 7.45 41.78
C GLY A 196 -13.37 8.82 41.34
N VAL A 197 -13.37 9.16 40.04
CA VAL A 197 -12.88 10.47 39.55
C VAL A 197 -14.03 11.47 39.49
N SER A 198 -13.87 12.67 40.07
CA SER A 198 -14.86 13.74 39.92
C SER A 198 -14.82 14.36 38.51
N ALA A 199 -15.94 14.93 38.07
CA ALA A 199 -16.03 15.55 36.74
C ALA A 199 -15.00 16.68 36.54
N SER A 200 -14.71 17.46 37.58
CA SER A 200 -13.71 18.53 37.54
C SER A 200 -12.28 18.00 37.42
N GLU A 201 -11.96 16.92 38.11
CA GLU A 201 -10.63 16.28 38.03
C GLU A 201 -10.43 15.62 36.66
N ALA A 202 -11.47 14.94 36.15
CA ALA A 202 -11.45 14.35 34.82
C ALA A 202 -11.23 15.44 33.75
N GLU A 203 -11.96 16.56 33.83
CA GLU A 203 -11.80 17.68 32.91
C GLU A 203 -10.38 18.28 32.96
N ALA A 204 -9.84 18.49 34.17
CA ALA A 204 -8.49 19.03 34.35
C ALA A 204 -7.41 18.09 33.79
N ALA A 205 -7.51 16.78 34.07
CA ALA A 205 -6.58 15.77 33.58
C ALA A 205 -6.62 15.66 32.04
N MET A 206 -7.82 15.70 31.45
CA MET A 206 -7.97 15.73 29.99
C MET A 206 -7.38 16.99 29.37
N LYS A 207 -7.68 18.17 29.92
CA LYS A 207 -7.11 19.44 29.41
C LYS A 207 -5.58 19.46 29.46
N ASN A 208 -4.99 18.88 30.50
CA ASN A 208 -3.54 18.75 30.62
C ASN A 208 -2.96 17.86 29.51
N ALA A 209 -3.55 16.70 29.25
CA ALA A 209 -3.10 15.81 28.18
C ALA A 209 -3.27 16.40 26.77
N LEU A 210 -4.29 17.24 26.57
CA LEU A 210 -4.54 17.91 25.29
C LEU A 210 -3.65 19.13 25.06
N ALA A 211 -2.96 19.62 26.09
CA ALA A 211 -2.06 20.75 26.00
C ALA A 211 -0.81 20.38 25.20
N TYR A 212 -0.57 21.12 24.11
CA TYR A 212 0.64 21.02 23.32
C TYR A 212 0.94 22.38 22.72
N ASN A 213 2.07 22.99 23.08
CA ASN A 213 2.32 24.43 22.95
C ASN A 213 1.84 25.06 21.64
N LYS A 214 2.20 24.47 20.50
CA LYS A 214 1.89 25.02 19.16
C LYS A 214 0.61 24.48 18.54
N GLN A 215 0.04 23.39 19.07
CA GLN A 215 -1.10 22.66 18.49
C GLN A 215 -1.96 22.02 19.60
N PRO A 216 -2.57 22.82 20.50
CA PRO A 216 -3.46 22.28 21.51
C PRO A 216 -4.71 21.71 20.85
N ILE A 217 -5.36 20.76 21.52
CA ILE A 217 -6.70 20.30 21.14
C ILE A 217 -7.68 20.91 22.15
N PRO A 218 -8.49 21.90 21.76
CA PRO A 218 -9.46 22.48 22.69
C PRO A 218 -10.51 21.45 23.09
N LEU A 219 -10.71 21.29 24.40
CA LEU A 219 -11.82 20.52 24.97
C LEU A 219 -12.87 21.47 25.51
N ILE A 220 -14.07 21.40 24.91
CA ILE A 220 -15.24 22.15 25.35
C ILE A 220 -16.25 21.16 25.94
N VAL A 221 -16.45 21.26 27.24
CA VAL A 221 -17.48 20.51 27.94
C VAL A 221 -18.80 21.26 27.83
N VAL A 222 -19.80 20.61 27.27
CA VAL A 222 -21.13 21.17 27.04
C VAL A 222 -22.10 20.58 28.06
N TYR A 223 -22.66 21.45 28.90
CA TYR A 223 -23.74 21.13 29.83
C TYR A 223 -25.09 21.39 29.16
N ASN A 224 -26.12 20.66 29.58
CA ASN A 224 -27.49 20.81 29.08
C ASN A 224 -28.17 22.09 29.61
N ASN A 225 -27.56 23.25 29.39
CA ASN A 225 -28.12 24.57 29.70
C ASN A 225 -27.71 25.58 28.62
N ASN A 226 -28.53 26.62 28.45
CA ASN A 226 -28.34 27.59 27.36
C ASN A 226 -27.02 28.35 27.47
N ALA A 227 -26.55 28.66 28.68
CA ALA A 227 -25.31 29.38 28.89
C ALA A 227 -24.09 28.60 28.38
N SER A 228 -24.02 27.29 28.66
CA SER A 228 -22.94 26.42 28.20
C SER A 228 -22.97 26.23 26.68
N ILE A 229 -24.17 26.10 26.10
CA ILE A 229 -24.34 25.99 24.64
C ILE A 229 -23.87 27.28 23.96
N SER A 230 -24.31 28.45 24.42
CA SER A 230 -23.88 29.74 23.85
C SER A 230 -22.38 30.00 24.03
N ALA A 231 -21.78 29.54 25.13
CA ALA A 231 -20.33 29.61 25.31
C ALA A 231 -19.58 28.73 24.29
N ALA A 232 -20.08 27.52 24.03
CA ALA A 232 -19.52 26.64 23.00
C ALA A 232 -19.66 27.25 21.60
N GLU A 233 -20.82 27.80 21.25
CA GLU A 233 -21.06 28.50 19.97
C GLU A 233 -20.10 29.67 19.78
N SER A 234 -19.93 30.50 20.82
CA SER A 234 -18.99 31.63 20.81
C SER A 234 -17.56 31.17 20.54
N TYR A 235 -17.10 30.13 21.25
CA TYR A 235 -15.77 29.57 21.04
C TYR A 235 -15.58 29.04 19.61
N ILE A 236 -16.54 28.25 19.10
CA ILE A 236 -16.51 27.69 17.75
C ILE A 236 -16.42 28.80 16.69
N ASN A 237 -17.16 29.90 16.86
CA ASN A 237 -17.14 31.01 15.92
C ASN A 237 -15.81 31.78 15.92
N VAL A 238 -15.19 31.99 17.10
CA VAL A 238 -13.89 32.67 17.19
C VAL A 238 -12.75 31.78 16.65
N SER A 239 -12.84 30.47 16.88
CA SER A 239 -11.79 29.49 16.55
C SER A 239 -11.81 29.00 15.09
N LYS A 240 -12.78 29.42 14.26
CA LYS A 240 -13.00 28.92 12.88
C LYS A 240 -11.85 29.12 11.89
N ARG A 241 -10.89 29.98 12.22
CA ARG A 241 -9.68 30.19 11.39
C ARG A 241 -8.54 29.26 11.77
N SER A 242 -8.56 28.71 12.98
CA SER A 242 -7.47 27.89 13.52
C SER A 242 -7.80 26.40 13.53
N TYR A 243 -9.08 26.06 13.47
CA TYR A 243 -9.58 24.68 13.51
C TYR A 243 -10.61 24.48 12.40
N THR A 244 -10.56 23.31 11.76
CA THR A 244 -11.42 22.94 10.63
C THR A 244 -12.30 21.72 10.93
N GLN A 245 -11.96 20.98 12.00
CA GLN A 245 -12.65 19.75 12.38
C GLN A 245 -13.20 19.82 13.80
N ILE A 246 -14.33 19.14 14.03
CA ILE A 246 -14.92 18.99 15.35
C ILE A 246 -15.24 17.52 15.59
N PHE A 247 -14.72 16.96 16.68
CA PHE A 247 -15.13 15.66 17.19
C PHE A 247 -16.18 15.90 18.27
N ALA A 248 -17.40 15.42 18.02
CA ALA A 248 -18.57 15.71 18.83
C ALA A 248 -19.16 14.42 19.40
N SER A 249 -19.50 14.46 20.68
CA SER A 249 -20.27 13.40 21.33
C SER A 249 -21.69 13.29 20.75
N ASP A 250 -22.20 12.07 20.65
CA ASP A 250 -23.49 11.72 20.02
C ASP A 250 -24.72 12.33 20.71
N ASN A 251 -24.60 12.65 22.00
CA ASN A 251 -25.65 13.17 22.87
C ASN A 251 -25.64 14.71 23.02
N LEU A 252 -24.99 15.44 22.11
CA LEU A 252 -25.03 16.90 22.09
C LEU A 252 -26.32 17.46 21.46
N PRO A 253 -26.74 18.68 21.82
CA PRO A 253 -27.88 19.34 21.19
C PRO A 253 -27.71 19.46 19.68
N SER A 254 -28.72 19.04 18.91
CA SER A 254 -28.66 19.10 17.44
C SER A 254 -28.52 20.52 16.89
N SER A 255 -28.97 21.53 17.64
CA SER A 255 -28.78 22.96 17.31
C SER A 255 -27.30 23.34 17.26
N LEU A 256 -26.52 22.91 18.24
CA LEU A 256 -25.08 23.19 18.32
C LEU A 256 -24.32 22.51 17.17
N ILE A 257 -24.68 21.27 16.84
CA ILE A 257 -24.10 20.54 15.70
C ILE A 257 -24.42 21.25 14.38
N SER A 258 -25.65 21.73 14.23
CA SER A 258 -26.10 22.46 13.04
C SER A 258 -25.39 23.81 12.90
N TYR A 259 -25.18 24.50 14.02
CA TYR A 259 -24.41 25.74 14.09
C TYR A 259 -22.94 25.54 13.71
N ALA A 260 -22.29 24.50 14.22
CA ALA A 260 -20.93 24.15 13.83
C ALA A 260 -20.81 23.88 12.32
N LYS A 261 -21.74 23.12 11.74
CA LYS A 261 -21.77 22.83 10.31
C LYS A 261 -22.00 24.08 9.45
N SER A 262 -22.82 25.03 9.90
CA SER A 262 -23.06 26.28 9.16
C SER A 262 -21.83 27.18 9.09
N LEU A 263 -20.86 26.97 9.99
CA LEU A 263 -19.56 27.63 9.99
C LEU A 263 -18.49 26.86 9.20
N ASN A 264 -18.88 25.87 8.38
CA ASN A 264 -18.01 25.08 7.51
C ASN A 264 -17.02 24.17 8.24
N TYR A 265 -17.33 23.74 9.47
CA TYR A 265 -16.58 22.69 10.15
C TYR A 265 -16.98 21.30 9.66
N THR A 266 -16.00 20.42 9.51
CA THR A 266 -16.23 18.97 9.36
C THR A 266 -16.52 18.38 10.74
N VAL A 267 -17.80 18.15 11.04
CA VAL A 267 -18.24 17.59 12.32
C VAL A 267 -18.34 16.06 12.24
N LYS A 268 -17.47 15.35 12.96
CA LYS A 268 -17.53 13.88 13.14
C LYS A 268 -18.22 13.55 14.46
N LEU A 269 -19.31 12.79 14.39
CA LEU A 269 -19.98 12.26 15.57
C LEU A 269 -19.28 10.97 15.97
N GLU A 270 -18.80 10.91 17.21
CA GLU A 270 -17.97 9.82 17.69
C GLU A 270 -18.73 8.89 18.63
N SER A 271 -18.40 7.61 18.58
CA SER A 271 -19.02 6.62 19.45
C SER A 271 -18.68 6.88 20.92
N LYS A 272 -19.58 6.46 21.82
CA LYS A 272 -19.32 6.52 23.28
C LYS A 272 -18.01 5.85 23.67
N ALA A 273 -17.66 4.72 23.03
CA ALA A 273 -16.42 4.00 23.31
C ALA A 273 -15.17 4.82 22.95
N ASN A 274 -15.18 5.51 21.81
CA ASN A 274 -14.05 6.34 21.37
C ASN A 274 -13.89 7.59 22.27
N MET A 275 -15.02 8.18 22.66
CA MET A 275 -15.11 9.37 23.50
C MET A 275 -14.83 9.13 24.99
N THR A 276 -14.73 7.89 25.46
CA THR A 276 -14.51 7.59 26.89
C THR A 276 -13.01 7.41 27.18
N PRO A 277 -12.38 8.32 27.93
CA PRO A 277 -11.01 8.16 28.40
C PRO A 277 -10.88 7.10 29.51
N SER A 278 -9.65 6.69 29.81
CA SER A 278 -9.28 5.92 31.00
C SER A 278 -8.33 6.73 31.87
N PHE A 279 -8.49 6.66 33.19
CA PHE A 279 -7.65 7.38 34.14
C PHE A 279 -6.89 6.43 35.07
N THR A 280 -5.75 6.90 35.56
CA THR A 280 -4.95 6.25 36.59
C THR A 280 -4.81 7.20 37.77
N GLU A 281 -5.01 6.70 38.99
CA GLU A 281 -4.72 7.44 40.21
C GLU A 281 -3.20 7.51 40.41
N VAL A 282 -2.67 8.73 40.42
CA VAL A 282 -1.24 9.02 40.55
C VAL A 282 -0.86 9.20 42.01
N SER A 283 -1.70 9.90 42.75
CA SER A 283 -1.60 10.07 44.19
C SER A 283 -3.02 10.17 44.75
N VAL A 284 -3.17 10.02 46.07
CA VAL A 284 -4.49 10.05 46.72
C VAL A 284 -5.29 11.27 46.27
N GLY A 285 -6.36 11.05 45.50
CA GLY A 285 -7.23 12.11 44.98
C GLY A 285 -6.70 12.91 43.79
N ASN A 286 -5.59 12.52 43.15
CA ASN A 286 -5.14 13.10 41.89
C ASN A 286 -5.07 12.03 40.80
N PHE A 287 -5.72 12.31 39.67
CA PHE A 287 -5.79 11.41 38.53
C PHE A 287 -5.05 11.98 37.32
N SER A 288 -4.38 11.10 36.58
CA SER A 288 -3.84 11.40 35.26
C SER A 288 -4.61 10.62 34.20
N LEU A 289 -4.70 11.21 33.00
CA LEU A 289 -5.30 10.56 31.85
C LEU A 289 -4.36 9.47 31.33
N ASN A 290 -4.78 8.21 31.37
CA ASN A 290 -3.98 7.06 30.97
C ASN A 290 -4.04 6.75 29.48
N THR A 291 -5.25 6.55 28.95
CA THR A 291 -5.48 6.22 27.54
C THR A 291 -6.72 6.93 27.04
N TRP A 292 -6.73 7.34 25.77
CA TRP A 292 -7.92 7.92 25.15
C TRP A 292 -7.91 7.67 23.64
N PRO A 293 -8.74 6.73 23.15
CA PRO A 293 -8.79 6.36 21.74
C PRO A 293 -9.03 7.52 20.77
N LEU A 294 -9.93 8.45 21.13
CA LEU A 294 -10.30 9.60 20.30
C LEU A 294 -9.11 10.43 19.80
N ILE A 295 -8.09 10.57 20.64
CA ILE A 295 -6.91 11.41 20.38
C ILE A 295 -5.66 10.58 20.14
N GLY A 296 -5.80 9.25 20.01
CA GLY A 296 -4.68 8.34 19.82
C GLY A 296 -3.74 8.23 21.02
N LEU A 297 -4.18 8.59 22.23
CA LEU A 297 -3.35 8.46 23.43
C LEU A 297 -3.24 6.97 23.83
N LEU A 298 -2.05 6.40 23.63
CA LEU A 298 -1.77 4.99 23.86
C LEU A 298 -1.44 4.69 25.33
N SER A 299 -0.73 5.61 26.01
CA SER A 299 -0.28 5.44 27.40
C SER A 299 0.25 6.75 27.98
N SER A 300 0.28 6.87 29.31
CA SER A 300 0.84 8.03 30.03
C SER A 300 1.70 7.66 31.26
N PRO A 301 2.82 6.93 31.11
CA PRO A 301 3.66 6.58 32.27
C PRO A 301 4.20 7.82 32.98
N GLU A 302 4.39 7.72 34.30
CA GLU A 302 5.01 8.78 35.09
C GLU A 302 6.53 8.77 34.95
N LEU A 303 7.11 9.95 34.77
CA LEU A 303 8.55 10.11 34.70
C LEU A 303 9.18 9.86 36.07
N ASN A 304 9.99 8.80 36.17
CA ASN A 304 10.77 8.49 37.35
C ASN A 304 11.79 9.62 37.63
N PRO A 305 11.92 10.12 38.88
CA PRO A 305 12.90 11.15 39.23
C PRO A 305 14.34 10.87 38.75
N SER A 306 14.75 9.60 38.67
CA SER A 306 16.08 9.20 38.21
C SER A 306 16.37 9.56 36.75
N ILE A 307 15.35 9.63 35.88
CA ILE A 307 15.51 10.00 34.47
C ILE A 307 15.34 11.50 34.21
N THR A 308 14.92 12.28 35.21
CA THR A 308 14.65 13.72 35.08
C THR A 308 15.82 14.61 35.51
N ASN A 309 16.96 14.01 35.86
CA ASN A 309 18.17 14.72 36.32
C ASN A 309 19.20 14.94 35.19
N GLY A 310 18.81 14.72 33.93
CA GLY A 310 19.70 14.77 32.76
C GLY A 310 20.37 13.44 32.42
N SER A 311 20.04 12.37 33.16
CA SER A 311 20.44 11.01 32.82
C SER A 311 19.80 10.57 31.50
N VAL A 312 20.59 9.90 30.67
CA VAL A 312 20.15 9.42 29.36
C VAL A 312 19.76 7.95 29.49
N GLY A 313 18.50 7.64 29.19
CA GLY A 313 18.03 6.27 28.96
C GLY A 313 17.83 6.04 27.47
N ASP A 314 17.99 4.80 27.02
CA ASP A 314 17.87 4.40 25.62
C ASP A 314 16.69 3.45 25.35
N SER A 315 16.14 2.80 26.37
CA SER A 315 14.99 1.89 26.28
C SER A 315 13.70 2.54 26.78
N TYR A 316 12.65 2.40 25.98
CA TYR A 316 11.34 3.00 26.22
C TYR A 316 10.23 1.99 25.94
N GLU A 317 9.08 2.20 26.58
CA GLU A 317 7.97 1.26 26.55
C GLU A 317 6.64 2.02 26.40
N ILE A 318 5.79 1.52 25.51
CA ILE A 318 4.36 1.87 25.48
C ILE A 318 3.62 0.66 26.03
N SER A 319 2.79 0.87 27.05
CA SER A 319 2.06 -0.21 27.70
C SER A 319 0.64 0.20 28.05
N GLY A 320 -0.23 -0.79 28.18
CA GLY A 320 -1.61 -0.60 28.57
C GLY A 320 -2.24 -1.90 29.05
N ALA A 321 -3.51 -1.82 29.43
CA ALA A 321 -4.28 -2.97 29.90
C ALA A 321 -5.42 -3.30 28.95
N ALA A 322 -5.75 -4.58 28.84
CA ALA A 322 -6.96 -5.02 28.17
C ALA A 322 -8.21 -4.55 28.95
N PRO A 323 -9.29 -4.15 28.25
CA PRO A 323 -10.54 -3.74 28.91
C PRO A 323 -11.03 -4.78 29.92
N THR A 324 -11.43 -4.31 31.09
CA THR A 324 -11.90 -5.17 32.20
C THR A 324 -13.21 -5.90 31.88
N THR A 325 -13.98 -5.38 30.92
CA THR A 325 -15.26 -5.92 30.45
C THR A 325 -15.14 -7.20 29.62
N LEU A 326 -13.94 -7.52 29.10
CA LEU A 326 -13.71 -8.69 28.26
C LEU A 326 -13.48 -9.96 29.09
N ALA A 327 -13.83 -11.12 28.53
CA ALA A 327 -13.46 -12.40 29.12
C ALA A 327 -11.94 -12.63 29.06
N TYR A 328 -11.38 -13.44 29.96
CA TYR A 328 -9.93 -13.64 30.07
C TYR A 328 -9.24 -14.03 28.75
N ALA A 329 -9.79 -15.00 28.01
CA ALA A 329 -9.24 -15.39 26.72
C ALA A 329 -9.29 -14.25 25.67
N GLN A 330 -10.33 -13.44 25.72
CA GLN A 330 -10.46 -12.25 24.85
C GLN A 330 -9.48 -11.15 25.26
N LYS A 331 -9.19 -10.98 26.56
CA LYS A 331 -8.16 -10.06 27.04
C LYS A 331 -6.77 -10.42 26.53
N LEU A 332 -6.42 -11.71 26.52
CA LEU A 332 -5.14 -12.18 25.97
C LEU A 332 -5.04 -11.88 24.47
N ASN A 333 -6.09 -12.20 23.71
CA ASN A 333 -6.16 -11.89 22.28
C ASN A 333 -6.10 -10.38 22.02
N TYR A 334 -6.79 -9.57 22.80
CA TYR A 334 -6.73 -8.11 22.72
C TYR A 334 -5.29 -7.63 22.94
N ALA A 335 -4.66 -8.04 24.04
CA ALA A 335 -3.31 -7.63 24.39
C ALA A 335 -2.29 -7.98 23.30
N THR A 336 -2.32 -9.22 22.79
CA THR A 336 -1.45 -9.65 21.69
C THR A 336 -1.70 -8.90 20.39
N ASN A 337 -2.97 -8.64 20.05
CA ASN A 337 -3.29 -7.92 18.82
C ASN A 337 -2.89 -6.45 18.92
N THR A 338 -3.18 -5.78 20.03
CA THR A 338 -2.84 -4.37 20.25
C THR A 338 -1.32 -4.16 20.19
N SER A 339 -0.52 -5.00 20.87
CA SER A 339 0.93 -4.88 20.82
C SER A 339 1.47 -5.12 19.40
N LYS A 340 0.92 -6.09 18.66
CA LYS A 340 1.28 -6.34 17.25
C LYS A 340 0.92 -5.17 16.34
N THR A 341 -0.28 -4.61 16.48
CA THR A 341 -0.74 -3.47 15.67
C THR A 341 0.14 -2.24 15.92
N ILE A 342 0.39 -1.89 17.18
CA ILE A 342 1.24 -0.74 17.53
C ILE A 342 2.67 -0.98 17.05
N ALA A 343 3.26 -2.15 17.32
CA ALA A 343 4.61 -2.47 16.85
C ALA A 343 4.73 -2.41 15.33
N SER A 344 3.73 -2.93 14.62
CA SER A 344 3.65 -2.87 13.16
C SER A 344 3.67 -1.43 12.65
N ILE A 345 2.78 -0.57 13.16
CA ILE A 345 2.69 0.83 12.75
C ILE A 345 3.99 1.58 13.05
N LEU A 346 4.55 1.42 14.26
CA LEU A 346 5.80 2.07 14.66
C LEU A 346 6.99 1.59 13.82
N THR A 347 7.01 0.32 13.41
CA THR A 347 8.10 -0.25 12.60
C THR A 347 8.07 0.27 11.16
N GLY A 348 6.88 0.45 10.60
CA GLY A 348 6.73 1.12 9.30
C GLY A 348 7.01 2.62 9.34
N GLY A 349 6.78 3.27 10.48
CA GLY A 349 6.93 4.72 10.62
C GLY A 349 5.75 5.49 10.02
N ALA A 350 5.91 6.81 9.87
CA ALA A 350 4.84 7.68 9.38
C ALA A 350 4.73 7.68 7.85
N LEU A 351 3.50 7.63 7.34
CA LEU A 351 3.21 7.83 5.92
C LEU A 351 3.45 9.31 5.55
N PRO A 352 4.00 9.60 4.35
CA PRO A 352 4.22 10.97 3.89
C PRO A 352 2.91 11.71 3.58
N VAL A 353 1.83 10.97 3.29
CA VAL A 353 0.52 11.48 2.89
C VAL A 353 -0.58 10.68 3.58
N GLN A 354 -1.71 11.34 3.84
CA GLN A 354 -2.91 10.68 4.33
C GLN A 354 -3.47 9.68 3.32
N VAL A 355 -3.93 8.54 3.84
CA VAL A 355 -4.48 7.45 3.05
C VAL A 355 -5.93 7.22 3.40
N ILE A 356 -6.70 6.80 2.40
CA ILE A 356 -8.11 6.43 2.53
C ILE A 356 -8.21 4.97 2.12
N VAL A 357 -8.50 4.10 3.08
CA VAL A 357 -8.66 2.67 2.82
C VAL A 357 -10.04 2.41 2.21
N GLY A 358 -10.06 1.90 0.97
CA GLY A 358 -11.28 1.55 0.26
C GLY A 358 -11.85 0.20 0.69
N THR A 359 -12.91 -0.22 0.01
CA THR A 359 -13.58 -1.49 0.34
C THR A 359 -12.77 -2.68 -0.16
N PRO A 360 -12.43 -3.64 0.70
CA PRO A 360 -11.74 -4.85 0.27
C PRO A 360 -12.59 -5.68 -0.72
N THR A 361 -12.01 -6.08 -1.83
CA THR A 361 -12.60 -7.02 -2.78
C THR A 361 -11.94 -8.38 -2.60
N SER A 362 -12.72 -9.47 -2.57
CA SER A 362 -12.17 -10.81 -2.35
C SER A 362 -12.61 -11.79 -3.44
N ILE A 363 -11.63 -12.52 -3.96
CA ILE A 363 -11.81 -13.58 -4.95
C ILE A 363 -11.42 -14.92 -4.30
N PRO A 364 -12.36 -15.88 -4.19
CA PRO A 364 -12.06 -17.22 -3.73
C PRO A 364 -10.94 -17.89 -4.55
N PRO A 365 -10.00 -18.64 -3.93
CA PRO A 365 -8.92 -19.33 -4.64
C PRO A 365 -9.41 -20.33 -5.69
N THR A 366 -10.59 -20.93 -5.47
CA THR A 366 -11.21 -21.84 -6.44
C THR A 366 -11.62 -21.13 -7.71
N LEU A 367 -12.15 -19.91 -7.60
CA LEU A 367 -12.47 -19.08 -8.75
C LEU A 367 -11.19 -18.60 -9.43
N GLY A 368 -10.18 -18.20 -8.65
CA GLY A 368 -8.88 -17.78 -9.19
C GLY A 368 -8.23 -18.86 -10.06
N LYS A 369 -8.13 -20.09 -9.52
CA LYS A 369 -7.60 -21.23 -10.25
C LYS A 369 -8.40 -21.53 -11.53
N SER A 370 -9.73 -21.47 -11.45
CA SER A 370 -10.58 -21.68 -12.62
C SER A 370 -10.35 -20.61 -13.70
N SER A 371 -10.13 -19.35 -13.32
CA SER A 371 -9.80 -18.28 -14.25
C SER A 371 -8.46 -18.52 -14.92
N LEU A 372 -7.45 -18.97 -14.17
CA LEU A 372 -6.13 -19.30 -14.72
C LEU A 372 -6.24 -20.43 -15.76
N ASP A 373 -6.97 -21.50 -15.42
CA ASP A 373 -7.18 -22.64 -16.32
C ASP A 373 -7.88 -22.19 -17.62
N ILE A 374 -8.93 -21.36 -17.52
CA ILE A 374 -9.65 -20.82 -18.69
C ILE A 374 -8.73 -19.93 -19.54
N SER A 375 -7.94 -19.05 -18.93
CA SER A 375 -7.02 -18.16 -19.64
C SER A 375 -5.93 -18.92 -20.40
N ILE A 376 -5.37 -19.98 -19.80
CA ILE A 376 -4.41 -20.86 -20.46
C ILE A 376 -5.06 -21.57 -21.65
N ILE A 377 -6.28 -22.10 -21.49
CA ILE A 377 -7.03 -22.75 -22.58
C ILE A 377 -7.29 -21.75 -23.71
N ALA A 378 -7.68 -20.52 -23.40
CA ALA A 378 -7.93 -19.47 -24.40
C ALA A 378 -6.65 -19.12 -25.18
N LEU A 379 -5.52 -18.94 -24.48
CA LEU A 379 -4.22 -18.65 -25.10
C LEU A 379 -3.75 -19.79 -26.01
N ILE A 380 -3.82 -21.05 -25.55
CA ILE A 380 -3.50 -22.22 -26.36
C ILE A 380 -4.41 -22.29 -27.60
N THR A 381 -5.70 -22.04 -27.43
CA THR A 381 -6.67 -22.05 -28.53
C THR A 381 -6.34 -20.98 -29.57
N ALA A 382 -5.96 -19.77 -29.14
CA ALA A 382 -5.51 -18.70 -30.04
C ALA A 382 -4.28 -19.13 -30.85
N ILE A 383 -3.26 -19.70 -30.20
CA ILE A 383 -2.04 -20.18 -30.87
C ILE A 383 -2.37 -21.29 -31.88
N VAL A 384 -3.26 -22.23 -31.53
CA VAL A 384 -3.68 -23.32 -32.43
C VAL A 384 -4.42 -22.76 -33.64
N LEU A 385 -5.36 -21.84 -33.46
CA LEU A 385 -6.11 -21.22 -34.56
C LEU A 385 -5.19 -20.45 -35.50
N VAL A 386 -4.26 -19.66 -34.95
CA VAL A 386 -3.25 -18.95 -35.74
C VAL A 386 -2.35 -19.93 -36.47
N SER A 387 -1.93 -21.02 -35.83
CA SER A 387 -1.11 -22.06 -36.47
C SER A 387 -1.82 -22.70 -37.66
N ILE A 388 -3.10 -23.05 -37.50
CA ILE A 388 -3.94 -23.59 -38.58
C ILE A 388 -4.02 -22.58 -39.73
N PHE A 389 -4.26 -21.30 -39.43
CA PHE A 389 -4.34 -20.25 -40.43
C PHE A 389 -3.04 -20.13 -41.24
N ILE A 390 -1.88 -20.10 -40.57
CA ILE A 390 -0.56 -20.01 -41.22
C ILE A 390 -0.27 -21.23 -42.10
N VAL A 391 -0.63 -22.43 -41.64
CA VAL A 391 -0.51 -23.66 -42.44
C VAL A 391 -1.37 -23.58 -43.70
N ILE A 392 -2.62 -23.14 -43.59
CA ILE A 392 -3.54 -22.99 -44.73
C ILE A 392 -3.02 -21.94 -45.73
N ARG A 393 -2.50 -20.82 -45.23
CA ARG A 393 -2.02 -19.68 -46.02
C ARG A 393 -0.76 -20.02 -46.83
N TYR A 394 0.25 -20.60 -46.19
CA TYR A 394 1.57 -20.80 -46.81
C TYR A 394 1.78 -22.20 -47.39
N ARG A 395 1.10 -23.22 -46.89
CA ARG A 395 1.15 -24.64 -47.34
C ARG A 395 2.55 -25.25 -47.47
N ARG A 396 3.59 -24.58 -46.96
CA ARG A 396 4.99 -24.99 -47.02
C ARG A 396 5.54 -25.02 -45.60
N VAL A 397 5.83 -26.23 -45.11
CA VAL A 397 6.33 -26.48 -43.74
C VAL A 397 7.55 -25.59 -43.42
N PHE A 398 8.37 -25.28 -44.41
CA PHE A 398 9.54 -24.45 -44.25
C PHE A 398 9.24 -22.97 -43.88
N LEU A 399 8.11 -22.41 -44.31
CA LEU A 399 7.69 -21.06 -43.91
C LEU A 399 6.94 -21.08 -42.58
N VAL A 400 6.12 -22.12 -42.39
CA VAL A 400 5.30 -22.29 -41.20
C VAL A 400 6.18 -22.48 -39.95
N GLY A 401 7.21 -23.32 -40.02
CA GLY A 401 8.05 -23.65 -38.86
C GLY A 401 8.71 -22.44 -38.19
N PRO A 402 9.44 -21.58 -38.93
CA PRO A 402 10.03 -20.35 -38.38
C PRO A 402 9.00 -19.42 -37.75
N ILE A 403 7.84 -19.21 -38.40
CA ILE A 403 6.75 -18.34 -37.88
C ILE A 403 6.32 -18.84 -36.50
N LEU A 404 5.95 -20.12 -36.40
CA LEU A 404 5.46 -20.69 -35.15
C LEU A 404 6.51 -20.67 -34.03
N ILE A 405 7.77 -20.99 -34.35
CA ILE A 405 8.85 -20.94 -33.37
C ILE A 405 9.07 -19.52 -32.86
N THR A 406 9.09 -18.52 -33.75
CA THR A 406 9.29 -17.12 -33.33
C THR A 406 8.12 -16.60 -32.53
N THR A 407 6.88 -16.98 -32.84
CA THR A 407 5.70 -16.62 -32.04
C THR A 407 5.73 -17.24 -30.64
N LEU A 408 6.16 -18.50 -30.50
CA LEU A 408 6.32 -19.13 -29.18
C LEU A 408 7.42 -18.46 -28.35
N LEU A 409 8.54 -18.09 -28.99
CA LEU A 409 9.62 -17.36 -28.31
C LEU A 409 9.20 -15.94 -27.93
N GLU A 410 8.44 -15.26 -28.78
CA GLU A 410 7.87 -13.94 -28.49
C GLU A 410 6.93 -14.00 -27.29
N LEU A 411 6.01 -14.97 -27.26
CA LEU A 411 5.11 -15.18 -26.13
C LEU A 411 5.87 -15.48 -24.82
N PHE A 412 6.89 -16.32 -24.88
CA PHE A 412 7.75 -16.59 -23.72
C PHE A 412 8.40 -15.31 -23.19
N ILE A 413 9.02 -14.52 -24.07
CA ILE A 413 9.68 -13.27 -23.72
C ILE A 413 8.70 -12.29 -23.05
N ILE A 414 7.47 -12.20 -23.55
CA ILE A 414 6.43 -11.31 -22.99
C ILE A 414 6.06 -11.76 -21.58
N ILE A 415 5.79 -13.05 -21.38
CA ILE A 415 5.45 -13.62 -20.07
C ILE A 415 6.57 -13.36 -19.06
N SER A 416 7.82 -13.63 -19.43
CA SER A 416 8.96 -13.43 -18.55
C SER A 416 9.16 -11.95 -18.18
N VAL A 417 9.11 -11.04 -19.17
CA VAL A 417 9.33 -9.62 -18.90
C VAL A 417 8.23 -9.05 -17.99
N ILE A 418 6.96 -9.42 -18.21
CA ILE A 418 5.86 -8.98 -17.35
C ILE A 418 6.01 -9.55 -15.94
N GLY A 419 6.27 -10.85 -15.81
CA GLY A 419 6.42 -11.50 -14.49
C GLY A 419 7.61 -10.98 -13.66
N LEU A 420 8.59 -10.35 -14.30
CA LEU A 420 9.72 -9.69 -13.65
C LEU A 420 9.43 -8.24 -13.25
N VAL A 421 8.59 -7.53 -14.00
CA VAL A 421 8.31 -6.10 -13.81
C VAL A 421 7.05 -5.87 -12.96
N GLY A 422 6.08 -6.77 -13.02
CA GLY A 422 4.80 -6.66 -12.33
C GLY A 422 4.11 -8.01 -12.17
N THR A 423 2.78 -7.99 -12.13
CA THR A 423 1.95 -9.19 -12.01
C THR A 423 1.27 -9.53 -13.33
N ILE A 424 1.14 -10.83 -13.61
CA ILE A 424 0.37 -11.33 -14.75
C ILE A 424 -1.07 -11.50 -14.30
N ASP A 425 -1.92 -10.55 -14.68
CA ASP A 425 -3.36 -10.55 -14.40
C ASP A 425 -4.19 -11.04 -15.61
N LEU A 426 -5.51 -11.07 -15.47
CA LEU A 426 -6.41 -11.50 -16.54
C LEU A 426 -6.35 -10.57 -17.76
N SER A 427 -6.16 -9.26 -17.52
CA SER A 427 -6.09 -8.26 -18.59
C SER A 427 -4.79 -8.39 -19.40
N ALA A 428 -3.66 -8.70 -18.75
CA ALA A 428 -2.39 -8.99 -19.40
C ALA A 428 -2.46 -10.23 -20.27
N PHE A 429 -3.17 -11.28 -19.86
CA PHE A 429 -3.41 -12.45 -20.72
C PHE A 429 -4.15 -12.08 -22.01
N ALA A 430 -5.15 -11.19 -21.93
CA ALA A 430 -5.84 -10.70 -23.13
C ALA A 430 -4.91 -9.91 -24.05
N GLY A 431 -4.01 -9.09 -23.49
CA GLY A 431 -3.02 -8.34 -24.27
C GLY A 431 -1.95 -9.24 -24.88
N MET A 432 -1.52 -10.31 -24.19
CA MET A 432 -0.65 -11.35 -24.77
C MET A 432 -1.30 -12.00 -25.99
N ILE A 433 -2.61 -12.33 -25.94
CA ILE A 433 -3.34 -12.87 -27.10
C ILE A 433 -3.35 -11.85 -28.25
N ALA A 434 -3.57 -10.57 -27.96
CA ALA A 434 -3.52 -9.51 -28.96
C ALA A 434 -2.13 -9.39 -29.62
N VAL A 435 -1.05 -9.45 -28.84
CA VAL A 435 0.32 -9.41 -29.35
C VAL A 435 0.67 -10.63 -30.18
N VAL A 436 0.20 -11.83 -29.80
CA VAL A 436 0.38 -13.03 -30.65
C VAL A 436 -0.21 -12.80 -32.04
N GLY A 437 -1.36 -12.14 -32.13
CA GLY A 437 -1.97 -11.75 -33.41
C GLY A 437 -1.12 -10.76 -34.21
N THR A 438 -0.74 -9.64 -33.61
CA THR A 438 0.05 -8.59 -34.30
C THR A 438 1.48 -9.03 -34.63
N GLY A 439 2.08 -9.88 -33.80
CA GLY A 439 3.39 -10.47 -34.04
C GLY A 439 3.39 -11.39 -35.26
N VAL A 440 2.37 -12.23 -35.40
CA VAL A 440 2.21 -13.10 -36.57
C VAL A 440 1.88 -12.30 -37.82
N ASP A 441 1.07 -11.24 -37.72
CA ASP A 441 0.82 -10.33 -38.84
C ASP A 441 2.12 -9.69 -39.37
N ALA A 442 2.98 -9.18 -38.47
CA ALA A 442 4.30 -8.67 -38.85
C ALA A 442 5.17 -9.75 -39.53
N GLN A 443 5.13 -10.99 -39.06
CA GLN A 443 5.86 -12.10 -39.69
C GLN A 443 5.29 -12.45 -41.08
N ILE A 444 3.97 -12.36 -41.28
CA ILE A 444 3.31 -12.51 -42.59
C ILE A 444 3.80 -11.42 -43.55
N ILE A 445 3.79 -10.14 -43.12
CA ILE A 445 4.26 -9.01 -43.94
C ILE A 445 5.71 -9.23 -44.38
N ILE A 446 6.60 -9.58 -43.44
CA ILE A 446 8.01 -9.87 -43.74
C ILE A 446 8.13 -11.02 -44.75
N THR A 447 7.32 -12.06 -44.59
CA THR A 447 7.34 -13.23 -45.48
C THR A 447 6.87 -12.89 -46.88
N ASP A 448 5.71 -12.23 -46.99
CA ASP A 448 5.10 -11.91 -48.27
C ASP A 448 5.98 -10.94 -49.07
N GLU A 449 6.60 -9.97 -48.39
CA GLU A 449 7.54 -9.03 -49.00
C GLU A 449 8.82 -9.75 -49.49
N ILE A 450 9.38 -10.70 -48.72
CA ILE A 450 10.52 -11.52 -49.18
C ILE A 450 10.14 -12.42 -50.36
N LEU A 451 8.93 -12.98 -50.40
CA LEU A 451 8.45 -13.83 -51.49
C LEU A 451 8.15 -13.03 -52.77
N SER A 452 7.72 -11.78 -52.64
CA SER A 452 7.48 -10.82 -53.73
C SER A 452 8.73 -10.59 -54.61
N ARG A 453 9.93 -10.76 -54.03
CA ARG A 453 11.24 -10.67 -54.72
C ARG A 453 11.32 -11.45 -56.03
N LYS A 454 10.57 -12.55 -56.20
CA LYS A 454 10.57 -13.31 -57.46
C LYS A 454 10.12 -12.50 -58.69
N ASN A 455 9.45 -11.36 -58.49
CA ASN A 455 8.87 -10.56 -59.55
C ASN A 455 9.59 -9.21 -59.79
N THR A 456 10.62 -8.85 -59.00
CA THR A 456 11.29 -7.53 -59.08
C THR A 456 12.82 -7.64 -59.04
N SER A 457 13.52 -6.74 -59.75
CA SER A 457 15.00 -6.67 -59.81
C SER A 457 15.64 -6.01 -58.57
N GLU A 458 14.90 -5.87 -57.48
CA GLU A 458 15.37 -5.17 -56.29
C GLU A 458 16.31 -6.01 -55.42
N SER A 459 17.22 -5.33 -54.73
CA SER A 459 18.18 -5.95 -53.81
C SER A 459 17.46 -6.48 -52.56
N SER A 460 17.83 -7.68 -52.09
CA SER A 460 17.23 -8.30 -50.88
C SER A 460 17.29 -7.41 -49.63
N LYS A 461 18.17 -6.41 -49.59
CA LYS A 461 18.27 -5.44 -48.48
C LYS A 461 17.21 -4.34 -48.56
N SER A 462 16.78 -3.88 -49.75
CA SER A 462 15.76 -2.82 -49.88
C SER A 462 14.38 -3.35 -49.53
N ILE A 463 14.01 -4.51 -50.07
CA ILE A 463 12.76 -5.22 -49.83
C ILE A 463 12.55 -5.47 -48.32
N LEU A 464 13.59 -5.99 -47.65
CA LEU A 464 13.54 -6.24 -46.22
C LEU A 464 13.45 -4.94 -45.40
N GLY A 465 14.09 -3.86 -45.86
CA GLY A 465 14.00 -2.54 -45.24
C GLY A 465 12.58 -1.97 -45.28
N ASN A 466 11.87 -2.13 -46.40
CA ASN A 466 10.49 -1.70 -46.55
C ASN A 466 9.54 -2.49 -45.63
N ALA A 467 9.70 -3.82 -45.55
CA ALA A 467 8.95 -4.65 -44.61
C ALA A 467 9.16 -4.18 -43.17
N PHE A 468 10.41 -3.96 -42.76
CA PHE A 468 10.71 -3.50 -41.41
C PHE A 468 10.19 -2.10 -41.13
N TYR A 469 10.14 -1.20 -42.12
CA TYR A 469 9.53 0.12 -41.96
C TYR A 469 8.04 0.00 -41.62
N ILE A 470 7.29 -0.84 -42.34
CA ILE A 470 5.87 -1.09 -42.08
C ILE A 470 5.69 -1.67 -40.67
N VAL A 471 6.48 -2.67 -40.32
CA VAL A 471 6.43 -3.34 -39.01
C VAL A 471 6.75 -2.40 -37.85
N TRP A 472 7.71 -1.47 -38.02
CA TRP A 472 8.03 -0.46 -37.03
C TRP A 472 6.91 0.58 -36.88
N ALA A 473 6.33 1.02 -38.00
CA ALA A 473 5.24 2.00 -37.99
C ALA A 473 3.99 1.45 -37.27
N ASP A 474 3.63 0.20 -37.54
CA ASP A 474 2.48 -0.46 -36.90
C ASP A 474 2.70 -0.63 -35.39
N ALA A 475 3.89 -1.09 -34.97
CA ALA A 475 4.20 -1.20 -33.55
C ALA A 475 4.20 0.15 -32.82
N LEU A 476 4.72 1.21 -33.45
CA LEU A 476 4.69 2.55 -32.87
C LEU A 476 3.25 3.03 -32.70
N LEU A 477 2.40 2.81 -33.69
CA LEU A 477 0.98 3.15 -33.62
C LEU A 477 0.30 2.40 -32.46
N LEU A 478 0.56 1.10 -32.33
CA LEU A 478 0.04 0.28 -31.24
C LEU A 478 0.49 0.80 -29.86
N ILE A 479 1.78 1.14 -29.70
CA ILE A 479 2.30 1.69 -28.46
C ILE A 479 1.60 3.01 -28.14
N ILE A 480 1.52 3.94 -29.10
CA ILE A 480 0.86 5.24 -28.91
C ILE A 480 -0.62 5.07 -28.54
N ALA A 481 -1.32 4.10 -29.16
CA ALA A 481 -2.71 3.81 -28.87
C ALA A 481 -2.93 3.25 -27.45
N MET A 482 -1.93 2.58 -26.88
CA MET A 482 -1.99 1.99 -25.54
C MET A 482 -1.55 2.95 -24.42
N LEU A 483 -0.82 4.04 -24.73
CA LEU A 483 -0.36 5.01 -23.72
C LEU A 483 -1.50 5.61 -22.86
N PRO A 484 -2.67 5.98 -23.40
CA PRO A 484 -3.76 6.53 -22.59
C PRO A 484 -4.28 5.53 -21.55
N LEU A 485 -4.29 4.23 -21.87
CA LEU A 485 -4.70 3.18 -20.95
C LEU A 485 -3.62 2.93 -19.89
N PHE A 486 -2.36 2.92 -20.30
CA PHE A 486 -1.22 2.75 -19.41
C PHE A 486 -1.11 3.86 -18.35
N PHE A 487 -1.47 5.10 -18.69
CA PHE A 487 -1.50 6.23 -17.76
C PHE A 487 -2.87 6.52 -17.15
N SER A 488 -3.87 5.67 -17.38
CA SER A 488 -5.21 5.87 -16.82
C SER A 488 -5.22 5.52 -15.34
N THR A 489 -5.61 6.47 -14.49
CA THR A 489 -5.82 6.23 -13.05
C THR A 489 -7.19 5.66 -12.74
N SER A 490 -8.18 5.80 -13.63
CA SER A 490 -9.56 5.37 -13.39
C SER A 490 -9.90 3.97 -13.90
N LEU A 491 -9.03 3.37 -14.73
CA LEU A 491 -9.28 2.08 -15.39
C LEU A 491 -8.18 1.07 -15.05
N VAL A 492 -7.99 0.81 -13.76
CA VAL A 492 -6.94 -0.10 -13.27
C VAL A 492 -7.06 -1.51 -13.86
N GLU A 493 -8.29 -1.98 -14.09
CA GLU A 493 -8.57 -3.32 -14.65
C GLU A 493 -8.05 -3.55 -16.08
N VAL A 494 -7.66 -2.50 -16.82
CA VAL A 494 -7.15 -2.61 -18.20
C VAL A 494 -5.69 -2.19 -18.35
N ILE A 495 -5.02 -1.83 -17.24
CA ILE A 495 -3.60 -1.45 -17.26
C ILE A 495 -2.76 -2.65 -17.73
N GLY A 496 -2.96 -3.84 -17.18
CA GLY A 496 -2.22 -5.05 -17.59
C GLY A 496 -2.36 -5.40 -19.08
N PHE A 497 -3.54 -5.14 -19.67
CA PHE A 497 -3.74 -5.25 -21.12
C PHE A 497 -2.83 -4.28 -21.90
N SER A 498 -2.76 -3.02 -21.46
CA SER A 498 -1.92 -2.01 -22.11
C SER A 498 -0.42 -2.32 -21.94
N GLU A 499 0.00 -2.76 -20.74
CA GLU A 499 1.37 -3.13 -20.42
C GLU A 499 1.87 -4.29 -21.28
N SER A 500 1.10 -5.38 -21.29
CA SER A 500 1.44 -6.57 -22.07
C SER A 500 1.51 -6.27 -23.58
N THR A 501 0.63 -5.40 -24.07
CA THR A 501 0.60 -4.98 -25.47
C THR A 501 1.81 -4.10 -25.83
N ILE A 502 2.16 -3.13 -24.98
CA ILE A 502 3.33 -2.25 -25.18
C ILE A 502 4.63 -3.06 -25.11
N ILE A 503 4.80 -3.87 -24.06
CA ILE A 503 5.99 -4.72 -23.89
C ILE A 503 6.11 -5.68 -25.07
N GLY A 504 5.00 -6.30 -25.48
CA GLY A 504 4.95 -7.19 -26.62
C GLY A 504 5.34 -6.52 -27.94
N ALA A 505 4.82 -5.32 -28.22
CA ALA A 505 5.18 -4.56 -29.40
C ALA A 505 6.68 -4.19 -29.41
N LEU A 506 7.21 -3.73 -28.27
CA LEU A 506 8.62 -3.35 -28.11
C LEU A 506 9.56 -4.54 -28.27
N MET A 507 9.33 -5.63 -27.52
CA MET A 507 10.16 -6.83 -27.59
C MET A 507 10.04 -7.51 -28.96
N GLY A 508 8.85 -7.45 -29.55
CA GLY A 508 8.59 -7.92 -30.90
C GLY A 508 9.52 -7.25 -31.91
N VAL A 509 9.45 -5.92 -31.99
CA VAL A 509 10.21 -5.15 -32.99
C VAL A 509 11.71 -5.12 -32.71
N LEU A 510 12.13 -5.11 -31.45
CA LEU A 510 13.55 -5.03 -31.11
C LEU A 510 14.27 -6.38 -31.18
N VAL A 511 13.59 -7.49 -30.88
CA VAL A 511 14.23 -8.79 -30.67
C VAL A 511 13.71 -9.85 -31.65
N THR A 512 12.42 -10.18 -31.62
CA THR A 512 11.89 -11.37 -32.30
C THR A 512 11.76 -11.16 -33.81
N ARG A 513 11.23 -10.01 -34.26
CA ARG A 513 10.98 -9.69 -35.68
C ARG A 513 12.29 -9.53 -36.48
N PRO A 514 13.35 -8.87 -35.98
CA PRO A 514 14.66 -8.85 -36.65
C PRO A 514 15.31 -10.24 -36.78
N ALA A 515 15.18 -11.09 -35.74
CA ALA A 515 15.67 -12.45 -35.77
C ALA A 515 14.89 -13.30 -36.79
N TYR A 516 13.56 -13.16 -36.83
CA TYR A 516 12.71 -13.80 -37.83
C TYR A 516 13.11 -13.43 -39.27
N GLY A 517 13.24 -12.13 -39.57
CA GLY A 517 13.68 -11.68 -40.89
C GLY A 517 15.06 -12.21 -41.27
N ALA A 518 15.97 -12.39 -40.30
CA ALA A 518 17.27 -13.03 -40.53
C ALA A 518 17.16 -14.50 -40.92
N ILE A 519 16.26 -15.25 -40.27
CA ILE A 519 16.00 -16.66 -40.54
C ILE A 519 15.43 -16.84 -41.95
N VAL A 520 14.40 -16.07 -42.30
CA VAL A 520 13.72 -16.21 -43.60
C VAL A 520 14.59 -15.71 -44.75
N SER A 521 15.23 -14.54 -44.62
CA SER A 521 16.05 -13.97 -45.69
C SER A 521 17.20 -14.88 -46.11
N ARG A 522 17.85 -15.58 -45.17
CA ARG A 522 18.98 -16.47 -45.49
C ARG A 522 18.58 -17.75 -46.19
N HIS A 523 17.38 -18.24 -45.95
CA HIS A 523 16.91 -19.46 -46.62
C HIS A 523 16.41 -19.18 -48.04
N TYR A 524 15.91 -17.98 -48.31
CA TYR A 524 15.40 -17.55 -49.63
C TYR A 524 16.36 -16.63 -50.41
N ALA A 525 17.52 -16.31 -49.84
CA ALA A 525 18.60 -15.60 -50.54
C ALA A 525 19.35 -16.49 -51.55
N ASN A 526 19.22 -17.82 -51.45
CA ASN A 526 19.89 -18.80 -52.32
C ASN A 526 18.98 -19.36 -53.40
#